data_AF-A0A1Y3B6C9-F1
#
_entry.id   AF-A0A1Y3B6C9-F1
#
_cell.length_a   1.000
_cell.length_b   1.000
_cell.length_c   1.000
_cell.angle_alpha   90.00
_cell.angle_beta   90.00
_cell.angle_gamma   90.00
#
_symmetry.space_group_name_H-M   'P 1'
#
loop_
_entity.id
_entity.type
_entity.pdbx_description
1 polymer ?
#
loop_
_entity_poly.entity_id
_entity_poly.type
_entity_poly.pdbx_seq_one_letter_code
_entity_poly.pdbx_strand_id
1 'polypeptide(L)'
;MIFQKSSKINCNKQPMVNTYSFYNHMPLNSNTSEFEHKVQSAKISGNLDSPEGTLDALMQVMVCPEEIGWREHSDKIIVVATDEEFHYAGDGKLGGILLPNDGRCHLANSRYIGSTIYDYPSMHHISEIAQQKKFNLVFTVSDMVAGKYHVLSNIIGVNSRVASLKVNDDTIAELIDDVYRNISNQIELNIEEQPDNVDVEIWTNCGVPGDPLRHTSTCRFFGKAKIEFDIKIRMTSCPKQSSSIDDSNIIKIGLLNKDETIIIHLNSTCQCECELYDAELDSPKCSNNGTFSCGICTKCNGIRSGKQCECDPDKPIDPRRPDAHCRPDSNSRPCNGHGHCICGRCICDGMFAGQFCQEDQSACYKNGLKCGGHGQCIESRCDCNDGYQGSFCDCPISNITCVTNIATGELCNGRGECHCGRCKCSLPTSIGQLCQHCAQCDHQKHCQLLRTCVPDYGEKFCQTYFDIEKNQTIKQECDKKICTSYQWSYQHQQQQQQDEQDN
;
A
#
# COMPACT_ATOMS: atom_id res chain seq x y z
N MET A 1 -25.46 21.01 8.88
CA MET A 1 -26.26 19.76 8.83
C MET A 1 -27.02 19.76 7.52
N ILE A 2 -26.93 18.68 6.76
CA ILE A 2 -27.76 18.45 5.57
C ILE A 2 -28.96 17.64 6.06
N PHE A 3 -30.14 18.25 6.06
CA PHE A 3 -31.39 17.59 6.41
C PHE A 3 -32.23 17.41 5.17
N GLN A 4 -32.58 16.16 4.85
CA GLN A 4 -33.70 15.85 3.98
C GLN A 4 -34.86 15.38 4.84
N LYS A 5 -35.97 16.12 4.78
CA LYS A 5 -37.17 15.82 5.55
C LYS A 5 -38.08 14.94 4.71
N SER A 6 -37.99 13.63 4.93
CA SER A 6 -39.02 12.70 4.47
C SER A 6 -40.19 12.72 5.45
N SER A 7 -41.39 12.91 4.92
CA SER A 7 -42.62 12.64 5.64
C SER A 7 -43.50 11.81 4.71
N LYS A 8 -44.01 10.67 5.21
CA LYS A 8 -45.17 10.01 4.61
C LYS A 8 -46.23 11.07 4.37
N ILE A 9 -46.50 11.36 3.10
CA ILE A 9 -47.27 12.51 2.68
C ILE A 9 -48.69 12.35 3.21
N ASN A 10 -49.05 13.18 4.20
CA ASN A 10 -50.45 13.49 4.45
C ASN A 10 -50.78 14.68 3.54
N CYS A 11 -51.49 14.42 2.44
CA CYS A 11 -51.82 15.37 1.35
C CYS A 11 -52.75 16.53 1.78
N ASN A 12 -52.62 17.07 2.99
CA ASN A 12 -53.39 18.21 3.45
C ASN A 12 -52.48 19.31 3.98
N LYS A 13 -52.26 20.32 3.11
CA LYS A 13 -51.91 21.72 3.41
C LYS A 13 -50.50 22.02 3.95
N GLN A 14 -49.44 21.56 3.29
CA GLN A 14 -48.15 22.28 3.36
C GLN A 14 -47.75 22.79 1.97
N PRO A 15 -47.38 24.08 1.82
CA PRO A 15 -46.93 24.61 0.54
C PRO A 15 -45.56 24.01 0.20
N MET A 16 -45.55 23.03 -0.70
CA MET A 16 -44.33 22.46 -1.27
C MET A 16 -43.60 23.49 -2.12
N VAL A 17 -42.27 23.44 -2.10
CA VAL A 17 -41.40 24.25 -2.96
C VAL A 17 -40.99 23.47 -4.20
N ASN A 18 -40.62 24.19 -5.26
CA ASN A 18 -40.05 23.57 -6.46
C ASN A 18 -38.80 22.75 -6.10
N THR A 19 -38.59 21.66 -6.83
CA THR A 19 -37.49 20.74 -6.59
C THR A 19 -36.12 21.39 -6.75
N TYR A 20 -35.17 20.94 -5.93
CA TYR A 20 -33.78 21.36 -5.95
C TYR A 20 -32.90 20.23 -5.43
N SER A 21 -31.67 20.16 -5.94
CA SER A 21 -30.67 19.22 -5.44
C SER A 21 -30.08 19.72 -4.11
N PHE A 22 -29.56 20.95 -4.07
CA PHE A 22 -28.99 21.52 -2.84
C PHE A 22 -29.27 23.02 -2.68
N TYR A 23 -29.54 23.42 -1.43
CA TYR A 23 -29.72 24.81 -1.02
C TYR A 23 -29.05 25.06 0.34
N ASN A 24 -28.19 26.07 0.42
CA ASN A 24 -27.59 26.53 1.67
C ASN A 24 -28.51 27.54 2.38
N HIS A 25 -29.36 27.05 3.28
CA HIS A 25 -30.33 27.91 3.98
C HIS A 25 -29.71 28.88 5.00
N MET A 26 -28.54 28.54 5.53
CA MET A 26 -27.87 29.28 6.60
C MET A 26 -26.35 28.99 6.57
N PRO A 27 -25.52 30.00 6.24
CA PRO A 27 -24.08 29.93 6.47
C PRO A 27 -23.74 29.73 7.96
N LEU A 28 -22.59 29.12 8.24
CA LEU A 28 -22.13 28.85 9.60
C LEU A 28 -21.97 30.15 10.39
N ASN A 29 -22.67 30.23 11.54
CA ASN A 29 -22.56 31.34 12.49
C ASN A 29 -22.82 30.85 13.93
N SER A 30 -22.67 31.74 14.91
CA SER A 30 -22.85 31.41 16.34
C SER A 30 -24.28 31.60 16.86
N ASN A 31 -25.24 31.98 16.02
CA ASN A 31 -26.61 32.29 16.41
C ASN A 31 -27.50 31.03 16.37
N THR A 32 -27.60 30.35 17.52
CA THR A 32 -28.39 29.13 17.66
C THR A 32 -29.89 29.34 17.44
N SER A 33 -30.42 30.51 17.81
CA SER A 33 -31.84 30.85 17.59
C SER A 33 -32.17 31.05 16.11
N GLU A 34 -31.23 31.58 15.31
CA GLU A 34 -31.40 31.67 13.87
C GLU A 34 -31.47 30.27 13.23
N PHE A 35 -30.61 29.35 13.67
CA PHE A 35 -30.64 27.96 13.21
C PHE A 35 -31.99 27.31 13.49
N GLU A 36 -32.49 27.42 14.72
CA GLU A 36 -33.80 26.88 15.09
C GLU A 36 -34.92 27.45 14.20
N HIS A 37 -34.96 28.77 14.03
CA HIS A 37 -35.94 29.43 13.18
C HIS A 37 -35.83 28.99 11.70
N LYS A 38 -34.61 28.87 11.17
CA LYS A 38 -34.38 28.41 9.78
C LYS A 38 -34.85 26.98 9.57
N VAL A 39 -34.55 26.07 10.51
CA VAL A 39 -35.01 24.67 10.47
C VAL A 39 -36.54 24.59 10.54
N GLN A 40 -37.18 25.32 11.45
CA GLN A 40 -38.64 25.33 11.58
C GLN A 40 -39.35 25.91 10.34
N SER A 41 -38.74 26.91 9.71
CA SER A 41 -39.28 27.57 8.51
C SER A 41 -38.97 26.84 7.19
N ALA A 42 -38.10 25.82 7.22
CA ALA A 42 -37.69 25.08 6.03
C ALA A 42 -38.88 24.32 5.43
N LYS A 43 -39.10 24.55 4.13
CA LYS A 43 -40.17 23.89 3.37
C LYS A 43 -39.67 22.60 2.76
N ILE A 44 -40.57 21.64 2.62
CA ILE A 44 -40.29 20.32 2.07
C ILE A 44 -40.50 20.35 0.54
N SER A 45 -39.66 19.61 -0.17
CA SER A 45 -39.79 19.29 -1.59
C SER A 45 -40.02 17.77 -1.75
N GLY A 46 -40.33 17.29 -2.95
CA GLY A 46 -40.36 15.86 -3.25
C GLY A 46 -39.61 15.52 -4.53
N ASN A 47 -39.26 14.26 -4.69
CA ASN A 47 -38.71 13.63 -5.89
C ASN A 47 -39.65 12.49 -6.36
N LEU A 48 -39.36 11.92 -7.53
CA LEU A 48 -40.19 10.89 -8.16
C LEU A 48 -39.68 9.47 -7.86
N ASP A 49 -38.37 9.30 -7.85
CA ASP A 49 -37.65 8.07 -7.55
C ASP A 49 -37.17 8.03 -6.09
N SER A 50 -36.71 6.87 -5.63
CA SER A 50 -36.27 6.71 -4.24
C SER A 50 -34.90 7.35 -3.94
N PRO A 51 -33.82 7.12 -4.72
CA PRO A 51 -32.52 7.69 -4.39
C PRO A 51 -32.50 9.22 -4.50
N GLU A 52 -31.72 9.85 -3.63
CA GLU A 52 -31.64 11.30 -3.53
C GLU A 52 -30.30 11.86 -4.03
N GLY A 53 -30.26 13.17 -4.33
CA GLY A 53 -29.06 13.90 -4.74
C GLY A 53 -28.07 14.21 -3.61
N THR A 54 -27.98 13.35 -2.59
CA THR A 54 -27.20 13.60 -1.36
C THR A 54 -25.73 13.88 -1.63
N LEU A 55 -25.12 13.19 -2.61
CA LEU A 55 -23.70 13.38 -2.91
C LEU A 55 -23.41 14.72 -3.60
N ASP A 56 -24.34 15.29 -4.37
CA ASP A 56 -24.21 16.66 -4.89
C ASP A 56 -24.11 17.67 -3.74
N ALA A 57 -25.06 17.57 -2.79
CA ALA A 57 -25.09 18.44 -1.62
C ALA A 57 -23.79 18.32 -0.81
N LEU A 58 -23.33 17.08 -0.58
CA LEU A 58 -22.10 16.82 0.16
C LEU A 58 -20.88 17.43 -0.53
N MET A 59 -20.76 17.25 -1.86
CA MET A 59 -19.67 17.87 -2.64
C MET A 59 -19.68 19.39 -2.49
N GLN A 60 -20.82 20.04 -2.77
CA GLN A 60 -20.95 21.50 -2.71
C GLN A 60 -20.66 22.06 -1.31
N VAL A 61 -21.07 21.38 -0.25
CA VAL A 61 -20.73 21.78 1.12
C VAL A 61 -19.21 21.76 1.37
N MET A 62 -18.48 20.81 0.78
CA MET A 62 -17.03 20.70 0.94
C MET A 62 -16.25 21.65 0.02
N VAL A 63 -16.80 22.02 -1.14
CA VAL A 63 -16.09 22.84 -2.14
C VAL A 63 -16.45 24.32 -2.17
N CYS A 64 -17.47 24.75 -1.43
CA CYS A 64 -17.90 26.14 -1.28
C CYS A 64 -17.60 26.74 0.11
N PRO A 65 -16.32 26.97 0.47
CA PRO A 65 -15.96 27.38 1.83
C PRO A 65 -16.50 28.76 2.22
N GLU A 66 -16.57 29.70 1.27
CA GLU A 66 -17.01 31.08 1.53
C GLU A 66 -18.53 31.15 1.76
N GLU A 67 -19.31 30.45 0.93
CA GLU A 67 -20.77 30.42 0.99
C GLU A 67 -21.27 29.65 2.20
N ILE A 68 -20.60 28.55 2.55
CA ILE A 68 -20.93 27.75 3.74
C ILE A 68 -20.38 28.43 5.00
N GLY A 69 -19.26 29.15 4.93
CA GLY A 69 -18.64 29.83 6.06
C GLY A 69 -17.70 28.95 6.88
N TRP A 70 -16.98 28.01 6.25
CA TRP A 70 -16.00 27.19 6.96
C TRP A 70 -14.85 28.04 7.49
N ARG A 71 -14.53 27.89 8.78
CA ARG A 71 -13.33 28.53 9.37
C ARG A 71 -12.11 27.68 9.05
N GLU A 72 -11.01 28.36 8.74
CA GLU A 72 -9.73 27.74 8.38
C GLU A 72 -9.22 26.81 9.49
N HIS A 73 -9.08 27.33 10.72
CA HIS A 73 -8.61 26.54 11.88
C HIS A 73 -9.77 26.03 12.74
N SER A 74 -10.49 25.02 12.25
CA SER A 74 -11.56 24.39 13.02
C SER A 74 -11.78 22.93 12.64
N ASP A 75 -12.36 22.16 13.56
CA ASP A 75 -12.86 20.82 13.25
C ASP A 75 -14.10 20.95 12.35
N LYS A 76 -14.01 20.41 11.14
CA LYS A 76 -15.06 20.51 10.12
C LYS A 76 -15.91 19.24 10.15
N ILE A 77 -17.10 19.30 10.73
CA ILE A 77 -18.03 18.16 10.86
C ILE A 77 -19.25 18.39 9.98
N ILE A 78 -19.54 17.44 9.09
CA ILE A 78 -20.74 17.44 8.26
C ILE A 78 -21.63 16.29 8.71
N VAL A 79 -22.84 16.64 9.15
CA VAL A 79 -23.90 15.67 9.48
C VAL A 79 -24.86 15.59 8.30
N VAL A 80 -25.06 14.38 7.79
CA VAL A 80 -25.98 14.04 6.70
C VAL A 80 -27.10 13.19 7.29
N ALA A 81 -28.34 13.66 7.20
CA ALA A 81 -29.52 12.96 7.69
C ALA A 81 -30.53 12.72 6.56
N THR A 82 -30.81 11.44 6.28
CA THR A 82 -31.74 10.98 5.24
C THR A 82 -32.22 9.56 5.56
N ASP A 83 -33.44 9.23 5.18
CA ASP A 83 -34.00 7.87 5.28
C ASP A 83 -33.88 7.06 3.99
N GLU A 84 -33.37 7.68 2.92
CA GLU A 84 -33.29 7.13 1.56
C GLU A 84 -31.83 6.95 1.06
N GLU A 85 -31.72 6.30 -0.08
CA GLU A 85 -30.45 6.04 -0.76
C GLU A 85 -29.92 7.29 -1.48
N PHE A 86 -28.69 7.21 -2.04
CA PHE A 86 -28.09 8.29 -2.80
C PHE A 86 -27.80 7.88 -4.25
N HIS A 87 -27.96 8.84 -5.17
CA HIS A 87 -27.40 8.74 -6.52
C HIS A 87 -25.89 8.94 -6.53
N TYR A 88 -25.22 8.33 -7.51
CA TYR A 88 -23.78 8.46 -7.73
C TYR A 88 -23.46 8.53 -9.23
N ALA A 89 -22.20 8.87 -9.53
CA ALA A 89 -21.72 9.04 -10.91
C ALA A 89 -22.18 7.91 -11.85
N GLY A 90 -22.76 8.30 -12.98
CA GLY A 90 -23.38 7.43 -13.98
C GLY A 90 -24.90 7.52 -14.00
N ASP A 91 -25.56 7.82 -12.87
CA ASP A 91 -27.02 7.87 -12.78
C ASP A 91 -27.60 9.06 -13.57
N GLY A 92 -26.90 10.19 -13.63
CA GLY A 92 -27.31 11.37 -14.40
C GLY A 92 -27.45 11.11 -15.90
N LYS A 93 -26.84 10.04 -16.42
CA LYS A 93 -27.00 9.59 -17.81
C LYS A 93 -28.45 9.31 -18.18
N LEU A 94 -29.27 8.83 -17.24
CA LEU A 94 -30.70 8.61 -17.45
C LEU A 94 -31.46 9.93 -17.68
N GLY A 95 -30.99 11.01 -17.06
CA GLY A 95 -31.48 12.38 -17.25
C GLY A 95 -30.82 13.13 -18.42
N GLY A 96 -29.95 12.48 -19.21
CA GLY A 96 -29.21 13.13 -20.30
C GLY A 96 -28.04 13.99 -19.85
N ILE A 97 -27.63 13.89 -18.58
CA ILE A 97 -26.49 14.62 -18.02
C ILE A 97 -25.24 13.76 -18.17
N LEU A 98 -24.26 14.25 -18.94
CA LEU A 98 -23.08 13.46 -19.35
C LEU A 98 -21.75 14.06 -18.86
N LEU A 99 -21.76 15.28 -18.33
CA LEU A 99 -20.55 15.92 -17.84
C LEU A 99 -20.25 15.41 -16.43
N PRO A 100 -19.09 14.79 -16.17
CA PRO A 100 -18.74 14.37 -14.83
C PRO A 100 -18.66 15.55 -13.87
N ASN A 101 -18.95 15.31 -12.59
CA ASN A 101 -18.76 16.30 -11.53
C ASN A 101 -17.32 16.83 -11.52
N ASP A 102 -17.13 18.15 -11.53
CA ASP A 102 -15.82 18.80 -11.64
C ASP A 102 -15.17 19.15 -10.30
N GLY A 103 -15.82 18.84 -9.18
CA GLY A 103 -15.30 19.09 -7.83
C GLY A 103 -15.19 20.57 -7.48
N ARG A 104 -15.92 21.46 -8.16
CA ARG A 104 -15.88 22.92 -7.93
C ARG A 104 -17.18 23.46 -7.32
N CYS A 105 -17.07 24.64 -6.71
CA CYS A 105 -18.23 25.34 -6.17
C CYS A 105 -19.08 25.92 -7.30
N HIS A 106 -20.37 25.60 -7.28
CA HIS A 106 -21.38 26.12 -8.21
C HIS A 106 -22.64 26.58 -7.46
N LEU A 107 -22.45 27.20 -6.30
CA LEU A 107 -23.52 27.87 -5.58
C LEU A 107 -23.74 29.28 -6.15
N ALA A 108 -24.99 29.58 -6.50
CA ALA A 108 -25.41 30.93 -6.86
C ALA A 108 -26.67 31.27 -6.07
N ASN A 109 -26.64 32.38 -5.33
CA ASN A 109 -27.72 32.77 -4.40
C ASN A 109 -28.11 31.63 -3.44
N SER A 110 -27.10 30.98 -2.84
CA SER A 110 -27.26 29.82 -1.95
C SER A 110 -27.86 28.56 -2.58
N ARG A 111 -28.11 28.52 -3.89
CA ARG A 111 -28.64 27.34 -4.57
C ARG A 111 -27.58 26.71 -5.46
N TYR A 112 -27.49 25.38 -5.46
CA TYR A 112 -26.67 24.67 -6.44
C TYR A 112 -27.32 24.74 -7.82
N ILE A 113 -26.62 25.37 -8.77
CA ILE A 113 -27.10 25.54 -10.15
C ILE A 113 -26.53 24.50 -11.12
N GLY A 114 -25.53 23.72 -10.70
CA GLY A 114 -24.87 22.71 -11.52
C GLY A 114 -25.66 21.40 -11.65
N SER A 115 -26.76 21.21 -10.93
CA SER A 115 -27.49 19.92 -10.83
C SER A 115 -28.11 19.41 -12.13
N THR A 116 -28.18 20.23 -13.17
CA THR A 116 -28.69 19.87 -14.51
C THR A 116 -27.59 19.87 -15.58
N ILE A 117 -26.36 20.19 -15.17
CA ILE A 117 -25.20 20.35 -16.05
C ILE A 117 -24.21 19.23 -15.78
N TYR A 118 -23.92 18.96 -14.50
CA TYR A 118 -22.97 17.97 -14.02
C TYR A 118 -23.69 16.77 -13.44
N ASP A 119 -23.15 15.58 -13.73
CA ASP A 119 -23.56 14.32 -13.14
C ASP A 119 -23.18 14.29 -11.65
N TYR A 120 -23.78 13.36 -10.92
CA TYR A 120 -23.47 13.13 -9.51
C TYR A 120 -21.98 12.80 -9.33
N PRO A 121 -21.36 13.20 -8.20
CA PRO A 121 -20.00 12.80 -7.90
C PRO A 121 -19.93 11.29 -7.60
N SER A 122 -18.76 10.70 -7.87
CA SER A 122 -18.51 9.31 -7.48
C SER A 122 -18.21 9.21 -5.99
N MET A 123 -18.43 8.03 -5.38
CA MET A 123 -18.08 7.79 -3.98
C MET A 123 -16.59 8.04 -3.69
N HIS A 124 -15.72 7.73 -4.65
CA HIS A 124 -14.29 7.99 -4.52
C HIS A 124 -13.96 9.48 -4.58
N HIS A 125 -14.63 10.25 -5.46
CA HIS A 125 -14.44 11.70 -5.55
C HIS A 125 -14.88 12.39 -4.25
N ILE A 126 -15.96 11.92 -3.61
CA ILE A 126 -16.35 12.38 -2.27
C ILE A 126 -15.27 12.05 -1.23
N SER A 127 -14.76 10.82 -1.24
CA SER A 127 -13.69 10.40 -0.32
C SER A 127 -12.43 11.25 -0.47
N GLU A 128 -12.00 11.48 -1.71
CA GLU A 128 -10.84 12.31 -2.03
C GLU A 128 -10.97 13.73 -1.47
N ILE A 129 -12.06 14.42 -1.77
CA ILE A 129 -12.28 15.79 -1.29
C ILE A 129 -12.44 15.84 0.23
N ALA A 130 -13.16 14.88 0.82
CA ALA A 130 -13.32 14.80 2.28
C ALA A 130 -11.97 14.59 2.99
N GLN A 131 -11.10 13.74 2.47
CA GLN A 131 -9.77 13.48 3.03
C GLN A 131 -8.83 14.66 2.82
N GLN A 132 -8.77 15.22 1.60
CA GLN A 132 -7.92 16.37 1.27
C GLN A 132 -8.25 17.59 2.14
N LYS A 133 -9.54 17.86 2.35
CA LYS A 133 -10.02 19.00 3.14
C LYS A 133 -10.28 18.69 4.62
N LYS A 134 -9.95 17.46 5.05
CA LYS A 134 -10.04 16.98 6.45
C LYS A 134 -11.44 17.11 7.05
N PHE A 135 -12.49 16.84 6.26
CA PHE A 135 -13.86 16.81 6.74
C PHE A 135 -14.18 15.51 7.48
N ASN A 136 -14.93 15.62 8.56
CA ASN A 136 -15.47 14.50 9.30
C ASN A 136 -16.95 14.33 8.92
N LEU A 137 -17.30 13.18 8.35
CA LEU A 137 -18.63 12.88 7.82
C LEU A 137 -19.41 11.98 8.78
N VAL A 138 -20.63 12.40 9.13
CA VAL A 138 -21.51 11.69 10.04
C VAL A 138 -22.82 11.42 9.32
N PHE A 139 -23.06 10.17 8.97
CA PHE A 139 -24.29 9.73 8.31
C PHE A 139 -25.27 9.23 9.36
N THR A 140 -26.40 9.92 9.51
CA THR A 140 -27.52 9.49 10.36
C THR A 140 -28.66 9.02 9.47
N VAL A 141 -28.79 7.72 9.28
CA VAL A 141 -29.67 7.16 8.24
C VAL A 141 -30.61 6.08 8.78
N SER A 142 -31.70 5.82 8.06
CA SER A 142 -32.61 4.73 8.42
C SER A 142 -31.89 3.37 8.35
N ASP A 143 -32.32 2.41 9.19
CA ASP A 143 -31.74 1.06 9.20
C ASP A 143 -31.84 0.35 7.84
N MET A 144 -32.84 0.71 7.03
CA MET A 144 -33.08 0.14 5.71
C MET A 144 -31.95 0.47 4.72
N VAL A 145 -31.38 1.67 4.81
CA VAL A 145 -30.35 2.15 3.87
C VAL A 145 -28.94 2.16 4.47
N ALA A 146 -28.81 1.88 5.77
CA ALA A 146 -27.54 1.90 6.50
C ALA A 146 -26.42 1.10 5.82
N GLY A 147 -26.73 -0.06 5.22
CA GLY A 147 -25.75 -0.88 4.51
C GLY A 147 -25.01 -0.13 3.38
N LYS A 148 -25.71 0.73 2.62
CA LYS A 148 -25.12 1.51 1.52
C LYS A 148 -24.22 2.63 2.04
N TYR A 149 -24.65 3.31 3.11
CA TYR A 149 -23.83 4.33 3.77
C TYR A 149 -22.61 3.73 4.47
N HIS A 150 -22.67 2.49 4.95
CA HIS A 150 -21.48 1.79 5.46
C HIS A 150 -20.44 1.55 4.35
N VAL A 151 -20.88 1.21 3.13
CA VAL A 151 -19.96 1.10 1.98
C VAL A 151 -19.30 2.44 1.69
N LEU A 152 -20.08 3.52 1.60
CA LEU A 152 -19.54 4.87 1.40
C LEU A 152 -18.58 5.27 2.53
N SER A 153 -18.94 5.01 3.78
CA SER A 153 -18.11 5.28 4.94
C SER A 153 -16.80 4.50 4.93
N ASN A 154 -16.80 3.26 4.45
CA ASN A 154 -15.59 2.46 4.30
C ASN A 154 -14.67 3.02 3.20
N ILE A 155 -15.23 3.60 2.13
CA ILE A 155 -14.47 4.27 1.06
C ILE A 155 -13.87 5.58 1.56
N ILE A 156 -14.59 6.35 2.38
CA ILE A 156 -14.08 7.58 3.01
C ILE A 156 -13.03 7.24 4.08
N GLY A 157 -13.22 6.14 4.80
CA GLY A 157 -12.29 5.64 5.79
C GLY A 157 -12.52 6.25 7.17
N VAL A 158 -11.42 6.55 7.85
CA VAL A 158 -11.38 6.88 9.29
C VAL A 158 -12.13 8.17 9.65
N ASN A 159 -12.38 9.07 8.70
CA ASN A 159 -13.08 10.34 8.91
C ASN A 159 -14.60 10.23 8.73
N SER A 160 -15.16 9.02 8.56
CA SER A 160 -16.58 8.81 8.34
C SER A 160 -17.22 7.82 9.30
N ARG A 161 -18.45 8.07 9.74
CA ARG A 161 -19.24 7.18 10.60
C ARG A 161 -20.69 7.10 10.13
N VAL A 162 -21.33 5.98 10.40
CA VAL A 162 -22.76 5.74 10.12
C VAL A 162 -23.46 5.39 11.42
N ALA A 163 -24.62 5.98 11.64
CA ALA A 163 -25.49 5.70 12.77
C ALA A 163 -26.94 5.59 12.31
N SER A 164 -27.68 4.70 12.98
CA SER A 164 -29.10 4.51 12.76
C SER A 164 -29.90 5.68 13.32
N LEU A 165 -30.77 6.27 12.50
CA LEU A 165 -31.75 7.27 12.91
C LEU A 165 -32.85 6.57 13.73
N LYS A 166 -32.86 6.79 15.05
CA LYS A 166 -33.97 6.34 15.90
C LYS A 166 -35.05 7.43 15.98
N VAL A 167 -36.31 7.00 16.06
CA VAL A 167 -37.52 7.85 16.03
C VAL A 167 -37.66 8.77 17.28
N ASN A 168 -36.76 8.66 18.27
CA ASN A 168 -36.78 9.48 19.48
C ASN A 168 -35.58 10.45 19.47
N ASP A 169 -35.89 11.74 19.60
CA ASP A 169 -35.17 12.89 19.02
C ASP A 169 -33.78 13.26 19.57
N ASP A 170 -33.21 12.56 20.56
CA ASP A 170 -31.87 12.89 21.09
C ASP A 170 -30.71 12.19 20.37
N THR A 171 -31.01 11.26 19.47
CA THR A 171 -30.02 10.38 18.82
C THR A 171 -28.99 11.15 17.98
N ILE A 172 -29.40 12.23 17.30
CA ILE A 172 -28.49 13.05 16.49
C ILE A 172 -27.53 13.84 17.39
N ALA A 173 -28.02 14.40 18.50
CA ALA A 173 -27.19 15.16 19.43
C ALA A 173 -26.16 14.26 20.12
N GLU A 174 -26.56 13.07 20.57
CA GLU A 174 -25.66 12.07 21.15
C GLU A 174 -24.60 11.61 20.15
N LEU A 175 -24.99 11.39 18.88
CA LEU A 175 -24.06 11.00 17.83
C LEU A 175 -23.02 12.11 17.54
N ILE A 176 -23.46 13.36 17.49
CA ILE A 176 -22.56 14.50 17.31
C ILE A 176 -21.61 14.62 18.52
N ASP A 177 -22.09 14.42 19.74
CA ASP A 177 -21.26 14.42 20.95
C ASP A 177 -20.23 13.28 20.91
N ASP A 178 -20.61 12.06 20.49
CA ASP A 178 -19.67 10.94 20.36
C ASP A 178 -18.61 11.19 19.27
N VAL A 179 -19.01 11.72 18.11
CA VAL A 179 -18.08 12.09 17.03
C VAL A 179 -17.12 13.18 17.51
N TYR A 180 -17.63 14.21 18.17
CA TYR A 180 -16.83 15.28 18.72
C TYR A 180 -15.85 14.76 19.77
N ARG A 181 -16.30 13.90 20.69
CA ARG A 181 -15.43 13.26 21.70
C ARG A 181 -14.37 12.38 21.07
N ASN A 182 -14.69 11.62 20.03
CA ASN A 182 -13.71 10.77 19.35
C ASN A 182 -12.63 11.62 18.66
N ILE A 183 -13.01 12.72 18.01
CA ILE A 183 -12.08 13.69 17.41
C ILE A 183 -11.26 14.41 18.49
N SER A 184 -11.89 14.80 19.61
CA SER A 184 -11.23 15.61 20.65
C SER A 184 -10.30 14.79 21.55
N ASN A 185 -10.57 13.49 21.72
CA ASN A 185 -9.86 12.60 22.65
C ASN A 185 -8.87 11.68 21.94
N GLN A 186 -8.69 11.80 20.63
CA GLN A 186 -7.69 11.08 19.87
C GLN A 186 -6.89 12.05 19.02
N ILE A 187 -5.58 11.85 18.98
CA ILE A 187 -4.69 12.54 18.06
C ILE A 187 -3.96 11.48 17.23
N GLU A 188 -3.83 11.74 15.93
CA GLU A 188 -3.12 10.87 15.00
C GLU A 188 -2.33 11.72 14.01
N LEU A 189 -1.02 11.51 13.98
CA LEU A 189 -0.15 12.07 12.95
C LEU A 189 -0.12 11.13 11.75
N ASN A 190 -0.28 11.71 10.56
CA ASN A 190 -0.15 11.03 9.29
C ASN A 190 0.97 11.66 8.48
N ILE A 191 1.80 10.81 7.87
CA ILE A 191 2.79 11.26 6.89
C ILE A 191 2.03 11.45 5.57
N GLU A 192 1.80 12.70 5.19
CA GLU A 192 1.04 13.05 3.98
C GLU A 192 1.94 13.01 2.74
N GLU A 193 3.19 13.43 2.91
CA GLU A 193 4.17 13.53 1.83
C GLU A 193 5.57 13.28 2.38
N GLN A 194 6.37 12.49 1.68
CA GLN A 194 7.80 12.32 1.97
C GLN A 194 8.56 11.92 0.69
N PRO A 195 9.86 12.24 0.59
CA PRO A 195 10.69 11.78 -0.54
C PRO A 195 10.98 10.28 -0.47
N ASP A 196 11.14 9.63 -1.63
CA ASP A 196 11.43 8.19 -1.73
C ASP A 196 12.72 7.76 -1.01
N ASN A 197 13.68 8.67 -0.89
CA ASN A 197 14.98 8.40 -0.27
C ASN A 197 15.02 8.73 1.24
N VAL A 198 13.85 8.89 1.87
CA VAL A 198 13.73 9.27 3.27
C VAL A 198 12.70 8.39 3.98
N ASP A 199 13.11 7.79 5.09
CA ASP A 199 12.22 7.10 6.01
C ASP A 199 11.88 8.01 7.18
N VAL A 200 10.60 8.08 7.53
CA VAL A 200 10.10 8.83 8.68
C VAL A 200 9.44 7.87 9.65
N GLU A 201 9.91 7.84 10.89
CA GLU A 201 9.32 7.07 11.98
C GLU A 201 8.76 8.00 13.04
N ILE A 202 7.58 7.69 13.56
CA ILE A 202 6.91 8.47 14.60
C ILE A 202 6.87 7.65 15.89
N TRP A 203 7.40 8.25 16.96
CA TRP A 203 7.48 7.65 18.28
C TRP A 203 6.80 8.55 19.31
N THR A 204 6.08 7.97 20.26
CA THR A 204 5.49 8.73 21.38
C THR A 204 5.17 7.80 22.56
N ASN A 205 5.04 8.38 23.75
CA ASN A 205 4.47 7.72 24.93
C ASN A 205 3.06 8.25 25.25
N CYS A 206 2.43 8.96 24.31
CA CYS A 206 1.11 9.57 24.48
C CYS A 206 0.99 10.54 25.66
N GLY A 207 2.12 11.16 26.07
CA GLY A 207 2.16 12.11 27.17
C GLY A 207 2.08 11.47 28.56
N VAL A 208 2.28 10.15 28.67
CA VAL A 208 2.33 9.44 29.95
C VAL A 208 3.74 9.58 30.55
N PRO A 209 3.93 10.31 31.67
CA PRO A 209 5.26 10.56 32.20
C PRO A 209 5.93 9.27 32.69
N GLY A 210 7.15 9.01 32.23
CA GLY A 210 7.94 7.83 32.62
C GLY A 210 7.69 6.58 31.77
N ASP A 211 6.68 6.58 30.89
CA ASP A 211 6.46 5.48 29.95
C ASP A 211 7.50 5.52 28.80
N PRO A 212 7.97 4.35 28.34
CA PRO A 212 8.88 4.27 27.21
C PRO A 212 8.17 4.66 25.90
N LEU A 213 8.92 5.30 25.00
CA LEU A 213 8.45 5.63 23.66
C LEU A 213 8.07 4.34 22.90
N ARG A 214 6.94 4.40 22.20
CA ARG A 214 6.44 3.33 21.34
C ARG A 214 6.34 3.85 19.90
N HIS A 215 6.54 2.96 18.94
CA HIS A 215 6.37 3.27 17.52
C HIS A 215 4.87 3.34 17.19
N THR A 216 4.28 4.50 17.44
CA THR A 216 2.86 4.79 17.20
C THR A 216 2.72 6.26 16.85
N SER A 217 1.82 6.58 15.92
CA SER A 217 1.42 7.95 15.61
C SER A 217 0.07 8.32 16.23
N THR A 218 -0.63 7.35 16.84
CA THR A 218 -1.96 7.51 17.41
C THR A 218 -1.91 7.48 18.94
N CYS A 219 -2.60 8.42 19.56
CA CYS A 219 -2.76 8.50 21.01
C CYS A 219 -4.19 8.85 21.38
N ARG A 220 -4.70 8.17 22.42
CA ARG A 220 -5.99 8.50 23.04
C ARG A 220 -5.77 9.09 24.42
N PHE A 221 -6.52 10.14 24.74
CA PHE A 221 -6.41 10.88 25.99
C PHE A 221 -7.77 11.41 26.42
N PHE A 222 -7.89 11.82 27.67
CA PHE A 222 -9.12 12.39 28.20
C PHE A 222 -8.88 13.84 28.62
N GLY A 223 -9.75 14.74 28.16
CA GLY A 223 -9.66 16.15 28.49
C GLY A 223 -8.47 16.83 27.81
N LYS A 224 -7.70 17.62 28.56
CA LYS A 224 -6.55 18.35 28.02
C LYS A 224 -5.27 17.55 28.28
N ALA A 225 -4.60 17.14 27.21
CA ALA A 225 -3.30 16.50 27.27
C ALA A 225 -2.29 17.24 26.39
N LYS A 226 -1.03 17.27 26.83
CA LYS A 226 0.11 17.66 25.99
C LYS A 226 0.84 16.38 25.61
N ILE A 227 0.88 16.07 24.33
CA ILE A 227 1.50 14.85 23.80
C ILE A 227 2.70 15.28 22.95
N GLU A 228 3.85 14.72 23.25
CA GLU A 228 5.09 14.96 22.52
C GLU A 228 5.34 13.79 21.56
N PHE A 229 5.73 14.10 20.34
CA PHE A 229 6.04 13.13 19.29
C PHE A 229 7.51 13.28 18.89
N ASP A 230 8.23 12.18 18.96
CA ASP A 230 9.60 12.03 18.53
C ASP A 230 9.60 11.53 17.09
N ILE A 231 9.87 12.44 16.16
CA ILE A 231 9.92 12.14 14.72
C ILE A 231 11.38 11.85 14.36
N LYS A 232 11.67 10.61 13.96
CA LYS A 232 13.00 10.20 13.49
C LYS A 232 12.99 10.18 11.98
N ILE A 233 13.87 10.98 11.39
CA ILE A 233 14.01 11.11 9.94
C ILE A 233 15.35 10.48 9.54
N ARG A 234 15.31 9.49 8.64
CA ARG A 234 16.49 8.76 8.17
C ARG A 234 16.58 8.82 6.65
N MET A 235 17.63 9.43 6.14
CA MET A 235 17.92 9.41 4.71
C MET A 235 18.55 8.06 4.32
N THR A 236 17.93 7.34 3.38
CA THR A 236 18.39 6.02 2.92
C THR A 236 19.43 6.11 1.81
N SER A 237 19.37 7.16 1.00
CA SER A 237 20.34 7.44 -0.04
C SER A 237 20.39 8.94 -0.36
N CYS A 238 21.52 9.38 -0.92
CA CYS A 238 21.68 10.74 -1.38
C CYS A 238 20.84 10.99 -2.65
N PRO A 239 20.08 12.10 -2.72
CA PRO A 239 19.30 12.42 -3.91
C PRO A 239 20.24 12.62 -5.10
N LYS A 240 19.90 12.02 -6.24
CA LYS A 240 20.61 12.29 -7.49
C LYS A 240 20.30 13.74 -7.86
N GLN A 241 21.32 14.54 -8.12
CA GLN A 241 21.17 15.94 -8.57
C GLN A 241 20.16 15.99 -9.72
N SER A 242 18.93 16.41 -9.42
CA SER A 242 17.91 16.76 -10.40
C SER A 242 17.82 18.26 -10.42
N SER A 243 17.91 18.82 -11.61
CA SER A 243 17.87 20.26 -11.93
C SER A 243 16.49 20.90 -11.74
N SER A 244 15.70 20.43 -10.78
CA SER A 244 14.40 20.99 -10.43
C SER A 244 14.35 21.23 -8.92
N ILE A 245 14.81 22.43 -8.55
CA ILE A 245 14.53 23.08 -7.28
C ILE A 245 13.00 23.24 -7.20
N ASP A 246 12.31 22.46 -6.38
CA ASP A 246 11.58 22.99 -5.21
C ASP A 246 10.65 21.98 -4.49
N ASP A 247 10.11 20.94 -5.14
CA ASP A 247 9.04 20.14 -4.49
C ASP A 247 9.48 18.78 -3.90
N SER A 248 10.65 18.23 -4.24
CA SER A 248 11.00 16.85 -3.83
C SER A 248 11.75 16.71 -2.50
N ASN A 249 11.89 17.78 -1.71
CA ASN A 249 12.70 17.80 -0.48
C ASN A 249 11.87 18.18 0.76
N ILE A 250 10.55 18.03 0.70
CA ILE A 250 9.68 18.31 1.84
C ILE A 250 9.15 17.01 2.45
N ILE A 251 9.03 17.00 3.78
CA ILE A 251 8.18 16.03 4.48
C ILE A 251 6.99 16.80 5.04
N LYS A 252 5.79 16.33 4.74
CA LYS A 252 4.56 16.90 5.25
C LYS A 252 3.93 15.92 6.23
N ILE A 253 3.84 16.33 7.50
CA ILE A 253 3.22 15.55 8.57
C ILE A 253 1.97 16.30 9.02
N GLY A 254 0.82 15.74 8.72
CA GLY A 254 -0.48 16.32 9.06
C GLY A 254 -1.16 15.63 10.21
N LEU A 255 -2.16 16.29 10.77
CA LEU A 255 -3.15 15.62 11.61
C LEU A 255 -4.21 14.95 10.72
N LEU A 256 -4.58 13.72 11.08
CA LEU A 256 -5.53 12.93 10.28
C LEU A 256 -6.89 13.66 10.07
N ASN A 257 -7.36 14.35 11.11
CA ASN A 257 -8.70 14.95 11.16
C ASN A 257 -8.68 16.48 11.24
N LYS A 258 -7.51 17.12 11.09
CA LYS A 258 -7.36 18.58 11.24
C LYS A 258 -6.50 19.15 10.14
N ASP A 259 -6.80 20.40 9.80
CA ASP A 259 -6.12 21.19 8.77
C ASP A 259 -4.83 21.83 9.32
N GLU A 260 -4.09 21.09 10.15
CA GLU A 260 -2.82 21.51 10.73
C GLU A 260 -1.73 20.55 10.23
N THR A 261 -0.70 21.12 9.63
CA THR A 261 0.38 20.36 9.01
C THR A 261 1.73 20.97 9.36
N ILE A 262 2.70 20.10 9.60
CA ILE A 262 4.10 20.45 9.79
C ILE A 262 4.81 20.16 8.48
N ILE A 263 5.46 21.19 7.93
CA ILE A 263 6.27 21.07 6.72
C ILE A 263 7.74 21.12 7.14
N ILE A 264 8.48 20.08 6.81
CA ILE A 264 9.91 19.95 7.11
C ILE A 264 10.67 20.05 5.79
N HIS A 265 11.47 21.10 5.63
CA HIS A 265 12.36 21.26 4.48
C HIS A 265 13.68 20.56 4.75
N LEU A 266 14.01 19.58 3.91
CA LEU A 266 15.25 18.82 3.99
C LEU A 266 16.33 19.49 3.16
N ASN A 267 17.48 19.73 3.79
CA ASN A 267 18.72 20.06 3.09
C ASN A 267 19.69 18.89 3.27
N SER A 268 20.03 18.22 2.17
CA SER A 268 20.89 17.03 2.20
C SER A 268 22.32 17.40 1.83
N THR A 269 23.25 17.12 2.74
CA THR A 269 24.69 17.29 2.50
C THR A 269 25.29 15.95 2.15
N CYS A 270 25.46 15.71 0.84
CA CYS A 270 25.94 14.44 0.31
C CYS A 270 27.34 14.51 -0.29
N GLN A 271 27.84 15.71 -0.58
CA GLN A 271 29.17 15.94 -1.11
C GLN A 271 30.15 16.19 0.03
N CYS A 272 31.36 15.66 -0.10
CA CYS A 272 32.43 15.99 0.83
C CYS A 272 32.98 17.38 0.52
N GLU A 273 33.45 18.11 1.53
CA GLU A 273 33.96 19.47 1.37
C GLU A 273 35.14 19.55 0.39
N CYS A 274 36.03 18.55 0.39
CA CYS A 274 37.15 18.45 -0.56
C CYS A 274 36.70 18.28 -2.02
N GLU A 275 35.50 17.78 -2.27
CA GLU A 275 34.97 17.67 -3.64
C GLU A 275 34.54 19.03 -4.21
N LEU A 276 34.26 20.00 -3.34
CA LEU A 276 33.81 21.34 -3.72
C LEU A 276 34.96 22.29 -4.02
N TYR A 277 36.08 22.17 -3.29
CA TYR A 277 37.17 23.16 -3.33
C TYR A 277 38.52 22.60 -3.79
N ASP A 278 38.77 21.28 -3.68
CA ASP A 278 40.11 20.69 -3.90
C ASP A 278 40.23 19.91 -5.22
N ALA A 279 39.33 20.16 -6.19
CA ALA A 279 39.40 19.52 -7.50
C ALA A 279 40.51 20.15 -8.37
N GLU A 280 41.66 19.49 -8.43
CA GLU A 280 42.74 19.85 -9.35
C GLU A 280 42.51 19.17 -10.71
N LEU A 281 42.06 19.93 -11.72
CA LEU A 281 41.97 19.43 -13.10
C LEU A 281 43.38 19.20 -13.68
N ASP A 282 43.51 18.14 -14.50
CA ASP A 282 44.77 17.74 -15.15
C ASP A 282 45.96 17.69 -14.17
N SER A 283 45.72 17.19 -12.96
CA SER A 283 46.71 17.23 -11.89
C SER A 283 47.96 16.42 -12.27
N PRO A 284 49.17 16.91 -11.95
CA PRO A 284 50.41 16.15 -12.08
C PRO A 284 50.39 14.82 -11.31
N LYS A 285 49.61 14.75 -10.22
CA LYS A 285 49.40 13.53 -9.42
C LYS A 285 48.60 12.45 -10.16
N CYS A 286 47.89 12.85 -11.22
CA CYS A 286 47.11 12.00 -12.13
C CYS A 286 47.73 11.96 -13.54
N SER A 287 49.06 11.99 -13.62
CA SER A 287 49.81 11.95 -14.89
C SER A 287 49.43 13.08 -15.86
N ASN A 288 48.98 14.23 -15.34
CA ASN A 288 48.43 15.36 -16.09
C ASN A 288 47.25 14.98 -17.02
N ASN A 289 46.55 13.90 -16.70
CA ASN A 289 45.48 13.34 -17.52
C ASN A 289 44.29 12.88 -16.67
N GLY A 290 44.01 13.59 -15.57
CA GLY A 290 42.87 13.32 -14.72
C GLY A 290 42.65 14.38 -13.64
N THR A 291 41.47 14.33 -13.04
CA THR A 291 41.09 15.19 -11.91
C THR A 291 41.52 14.55 -10.60
N PHE A 292 42.32 15.29 -9.81
CA PHE A 292 42.69 14.88 -8.45
C PHE A 292 41.77 15.57 -7.45
N SER A 293 41.11 14.79 -6.58
CA SER A 293 40.25 15.29 -5.53
C SER A 293 40.24 14.32 -4.35
N CYS A 294 40.17 14.86 -3.13
CA CYS A 294 40.13 14.09 -1.89
C CYS A 294 41.23 12.99 -1.77
N GLY A 295 42.44 13.28 -2.28
CA GLY A 295 43.59 12.37 -2.17
C GLY A 295 43.69 11.29 -3.26
N ILE A 296 42.75 11.24 -4.21
CA ILE A 296 42.73 10.25 -5.30
C ILE A 296 42.47 10.91 -6.66
N CYS A 297 42.76 10.20 -7.75
CA CYS A 297 42.34 10.59 -9.09
C CYS A 297 40.88 10.14 -9.31
N THR A 298 39.92 11.06 -9.23
CA THR A 298 38.49 10.76 -9.29
C THR A 298 37.99 10.51 -10.71
N LYS A 299 38.67 11.09 -11.72
CA LYS A 299 38.31 10.94 -13.13
C LYS A 299 39.56 11.00 -14.00
N CYS A 300 39.77 10.02 -14.87
CA CYS A 300 40.80 10.08 -15.92
C CYS A 300 40.21 10.66 -17.20
N ASN A 301 41.03 11.39 -17.95
CA ASN A 301 40.63 11.97 -19.24
C ASN A 301 40.55 10.87 -20.32
N GLY A 302 39.52 10.91 -21.16
CA GLY A 302 39.33 9.96 -22.26
C GLY A 302 39.16 8.52 -21.78
N ILE A 303 39.86 7.58 -22.42
CA ILE A 303 39.82 6.12 -22.14
C ILE A 303 40.97 5.64 -21.24
N ARG A 304 41.67 6.59 -20.59
CA ARG A 304 42.78 6.26 -19.69
C ARG A 304 42.29 5.61 -18.40
N SER A 305 43.17 4.84 -17.78
CA SER A 305 42.89 4.10 -16.54
C SER A 305 44.13 3.99 -15.66
N GLY A 306 43.99 3.39 -14.48
CA GLY A 306 45.07 3.30 -13.48
C GLY A 306 44.86 4.27 -12.31
N LYS A 307 45.57 4.03 -11.21
CA LYS A 307 45.39 4.79 -9.96
C LYS A 307 45.77 6.26 -10.12
N GLN A 308 46.65 6.55 -11.07
CA GLN A 308 47.18 7.87 -11.41
C GLN A 308 46.94 8.21 -12.89
N CYS A 309 45.95 7.57 -13.54
CA CYS A 309 45.65 7.74 -14.97
C CYS A 309 46.85 7.48 -15.91
N GLU A 310 47.78 6.64 -15.46
CA GLU A 310 49.04 6.33 -16.13
C GLU A 310 48.85 5.51 -17.42
N CYS A 311 47.77 4.71 -17.51
CA CYS A 311 47.53 3.82 -18.63
C CYS A 311 46.95 4.56 -19.83
N ASP A 312 47.61 4.42 -20.97
CA ASP A 312 47.18 4.95 -22.26
C ASP A 312 46.86 3.80 -23.22
N PRO A 313 45.59 3.52 -23.52
CA PRO A 313 45.24 2.48 -24.48
C PRO A 313 45.61 2.84 -25.94
N ASP A 314 45.90 4.12 -26.23
CA ASP A 314 46.27 4.59 -27.58
C ASP A 314 47.81 4.63 -27.77
N LYS A 315 48.61 4.38 -26.73
CA LYS A 315 50.08 4.28 -26.87
C LYS A 315 50.51 2.83 -27.17
N PRO A 316 51.41 2.64 -28.15
CA PRO A 316 51.85 1.31 -28.55
C PRO A 316 52.73 0.66 -27.47
N ILE A 317 52.32 -0.56 -27.08
CA ILE A 317 53.23 -1.62 -26.66
C ILE A 317 54.24 -1.82 -27.81
N ASP A 318 55.52 -2.11 -27.53
CA ASP A 318 56.60 -2.26 -28.54
C ASP A 318 56.05 -2.88 -29.85
N PRO A 319 56.04 -2.14 -30.98
CA PRO A 319 55.40 -2.59 -32.21
C PRO A 319 55.99 -3.88 -32.78
N ARG A 320 57.17 -4.32 -32.31
CA ARG A 320 57.76 -5.62 -32.67
C ARG A 320 57.27 -6.77 -31.81
N ARG A 321 56.84 -6.53 -30.56
CA ARG A 321 56.31 -7.54 -29.62
C ARG A 321 55.29 -6.95 -28.62
N PRO A 322 54.05 -6.69 -29.06
CA PRO A 322 52.99 -6.09 -28.24
C PRO A 322 52.53 -6.97 -27.07
N ASP A 323 52.94 -8.23 -27.05
CA ASP A 323 52.45 -9.27 -26.17
C ASP A 323 53.57 -9.99 -25.40
N ALA A 324 54.79 -9.44 -25.43
CA ALA A 324 55.97 -10.03 -24.78
C ALA A 324 55.77 -10.33 -23.28
N HIS A 325 54.95 -9.52 -22.60
CA HIS A 325 54.67 -9.67 -21.16
C HIS A 325 53.54 -10.67 -20.87
N CYS A 326 52.86 -11.15 -21.91
CA CYS A 326 51.74 -12.10 -21.83
C CYS A 326 52.12 -13.48 -22.39
N ARG A 327 53.41 -13.78 -22.53
CA ARG A 327 53.92 -15.06 -23.03
C ARG A 327 54.91 -15.67 -22.03
N PRO A 328 54.81 -16.98 -21.72
CA PRO A 328 55.83 -17.67 -20.93
C PRO A 328 57.15 -17.85 -21.69
N ASP A 329 57.11 -18.07 -23.01
CA ASP A 329 58.30 -18.17 -23.87
C ASP A 329 58.03 -17.65 -25.29
N SER A 330 59.07 -17.53 -26.12
CA SER A 330 58.96 -16.95 -27.48
C SER A 330 58.13 -17.79 -28.47
N ASN A 331 57.90 -19.08 -28.17
CA ASN A 331 57.18 -20.02 -29.03
C ASN A 331 55.72 -20.19 -28.61
N SER A 332 55.39 -19.81 -27.38
CA SER A 332 54.03 -19.80 -26.84
C SER A 332 53.16 -18.70 -27.45
N ARG A 333 51.87 -19.00 -27.62
CA ARG A 333 50.87 -17.98 -27.97
C ARG A 333 50.63 -17.05 -26.77
N PRO A 334 50.30 -15.77 -26.99
CA PRO A 334 49.89 -14.89 -25.90
C PRO A 334 48.75 -15.53 -25.09
N CYS A 335 48.90 -15.51 -23.77
CA CYS A 335 47.98 -16.14 -22.82
C CYS A 335 47.67 -17.61 -23.14
N ASN A 336 48.63 -18.34 -23.71
CA ASN A 336 48.49 -19.71 -24.21
C ASN A 336 47.30 -19.92 -25.17
N GLY A 337 46.72 -18.86 -25.73
CA GLY A 337 45.51 -18.92 -26.55
C GLY A 337 44.21 -19.13 -25.77
N HIS A 338 44.24 -19.01 -24.44
CA HIS A 338 43.10 -19.19 -23.54
C HIS A 338 42.78 -17.90 -22.78
N GLY A 339 42.91 -16.75 -23.44
CA GLY A 339 42.69 -15.45 -22.83
C GLY A 339 43.10 -14.28 -23.71
N HIS A 340 42.82 -13.08 -23.20
CA HIS A 340 43.16 -11.81 -23.82
C HIS A 340 44.29 -11.12 -23.04
N CYS A 341 45.31 -10.65 -23.75
CA CYS A 341 46.38 -9.84 -23.18
C CYS A 341 45.92 -8.37 -23.10
N ILE A 342 45.65 -7.89 -21.88
CA ILE A 342 45.21 -6.52 -21.64
C ILE A 342 46.22 -5.87 -20.69
N CYS A 343 46.85 -4.78 -21.14
CA CYS A 343 47.83 -4.02 -20.36
C CYS A 343 49.01 -4.87 -19.82
N GLY A 344 49.53 -5.81 -20.61
CA GLY A 344 50.67 -6.65 -20.23
C GLY A 344 50.36 -7.77 -19.23
N ARG A 345 49.07 -8.05 -18.99
CA ARG A 345 48.60 -9.16 -18.16
C ARG A 345 47.56 -9.99 -18.92
N CYS A 346 47.57 -11.29 -18.71
CA CYS A 346 46.57 -12.19 -19.25
C CYS A 346 45.27 -12.16 -18.44
N ILE A 347 44.15 -11.95 -19.13
CA ILE A 347 42.81 -12.23 -18.64
C ILE A 347 42.35 -13.52 -19.30
N CYS A 348 42.18 -14.58 -18.51
CA CYS A 348 41.89 -15.92 -19.01
C CYS A 348 40.42 -16.09 -19.36
N ASP A 349 40.16 -16.79 -20.46
CA ASP A 349 38.82 -17.12 -20.93
C ASP A 349 38.30 -18.38 -20.23
N GLY A 350 37.01 -18.41 -19.91
CA GLY A 350 36.32 -19.60 -19.43
C GLY A 350 36.89 -20.16 -18.11
N MET A 351 37.41 -21.40 -18.18
CA MET A 351 37.84 -22.19 -17.02
C MET A 351 39.37 -22.29 -16.91
N PHE A 352 40.11 -21.38 -17.54
CA PHE A 352 41.57 -21.36 -17.53
C PHE A 352 42.13 -20.37 -16.48
N ALA A 353 43.30 -20.68 -15.92
CA ALA A 353 43.97 -19.86 -14.89
C ALA A 353 45.50 -19.87 -15.03
N GLY A 354 46.18 -19.16 -14.13
CA GLY A 354 47.64 -18.99 -14.12
C GLY A 354 48.07 -17.69 -14.81
N GLN A 355 49.33 -17.27 -14.57
CA GLN A 355 49.88 -16.01 -15.09
C GLN A 355 49.74 -15.86 -16.61
N PHE A 356 49.74 -16.96 -17.34
CA PHE A 356 49.62 -17.01 -18.79
C PHE A 356 48.45 -17.90 -19.26
N CYS A 357 47.45 -18.15 -18.41
CA CYS A 357 46.28 -18.99 -18.73
C CYS A 357 46.63 -20.44 -19.13
N GLN A 358 47.69 -21.00 -18.55
CA GLN A 358 48.18 -22.34 -18.85
C GLN A 358 47.48 -23.46 -18.08
N GLU A 359 46.70 -23.13 -17.06
CA GLU A 359 46.08 -24.10 -16.14
C GLU A 359 44.63 -24.35 -16.55
N ASP A 360 44.32 -25.57 -16.99
CA ASP A 360 42.94 -26.00 -17.22
C ASP A 360 42.28 -26.44 -15.90
N GLN A 361 41.26 -25.68 -15.50
CA GLN A 361 40.50 -25.93 -14.28
C GLN A 361 39.10 -26.49 -14.58
N SER A 362 38.77 -26.87 -15.82
CA SER A 362 37.43 -27.32 -16.22
C SER A 362 36.87 -28.45 -15.35
N ALA A 363 37.71 -29.41 -14.95
CA ALA A 363 37.33 -30.52 -14.08
C ALA A 363 36.86 -30.09 -12.68
N CYS A 364 37.15 -28.86 -12.26
CA CYS A 364 36.71 -28.27 -10.99
C CYS A 364 35.40 -27.49 -11.09
N TYR A 365 34.80 -27.32 -12.28
CA TYR A 365 33.56 -26.57 -12.46
C TYR A 365 32.37 -27.50 -12.64
N LYS A 366 31.28 -27.21 -11.92
CA LYS A 366 29.99 -27.88 -12.08
C LYS A 366 28.88 -26.82 -12.07
N ASN A 367 27.99 -26.84 -13.06
CA ASN A 367 26.93 -25.84 -13.25
C ASN A 367 27.45 -24.37 -13.22
N GLY A 368 28.65 -24.14 -13.77
CA GLY A 368 29.26 -22.80 -13.82
C GLY A 368 29.97 -22.35 -12.54
N LEU A 369 29.98 -23.16 -11.47
CA LEU A 369 30.59 -22.81 -10.19
C LEU A 369 31.86 -23.64 -9.93
N LYS A 370 32.99 -22.97 -9.67
CA LYS A 370 34.28 -23.59 -9.33
C LYS A 370 34.23 -24.16 -7.92
N CYS A 371 34.41 -25.47 -7.77
CA CYS A 371 34.39 -26.18 -6.49
C CYS A 371 33.25 -25.74 -5.57
N GLY A 372 32.05 -25.55 -6.14
CA GLY A 372 30.86 -25.17 -5.38
C GLY A 372 30.95 -23.80 -4.70
N GLY A 373 32.01 -23.02 -4.94
CA GLY A 373 32.34 -21.80 -4.16
C GLY A 373 32.97 -22.08 -2.79
N HIS A 374 33.23 -23.36 -2.46
CA HIS A 374 33.63 -23.81 -1.12
C HIS A 374 34.87 -24.70 -1.13
N GLY A 375 35.76 -24.48 -2.09
CA GLY A 375 37.04 -25.20 -2.16
C GLY A 375 38.02 -24.56 -3.13
N GLN A 376 39.26 -25.01 -3.08
CA GLN A 376 40.31 -24.62 -4.02
C GLN A 376 40.48 -25.70 -5.08
N CYS A 377 40.68 -25.30 -6.34
CA CYS A 377 41.02 -26.24 -7.40
C CYS A 377 42.54 -26.42 -7.42
N ILE A 378 43.01 -27.61 -7.08
CA ILE A 378 44.43 -27.98 -7.02
C ILE A 378 44.60 -29.19 -7.94
N GLU A 379 45.47 -29.08 -8.94
CA GLU A 379 45.73 -30.17 -9.92
C GLU A 379 44.44 -30.77 -10.52
N SER A 380 43.52 -29.89 -10.93
CA SER A 380 42.23 -30.28 -11.54
C SER A 380 41.30 -31.12 -10.62
N ARG A 381 41.51 -31.06 -9.30
CA ARG A 381 40.61 -31.61 -8.27
C ARG A 381 40.22 -30.53 -7.26
N CYS A 382 38.99 -30.57 -6.78
CA CYS A 382 38.56 -29.69 -5.70
C CYS A 382 39.03 -30.19 -4.34
N ASP A 383 39.74 -29.33 -3.62
CA ASP A 383 40.08 -29.46 -2.22
C ASP A 383 39.08 -28.63 -1.40
N CYS A 384 38.24 -29.30 -0.60
CA CYS A 384 37.10 -28.66 0.04
C CYS A 384 37.50 -27.94 1.32
N ASN A 385 36.94 -26.75 1.51
CA ASN A 385 37.06 -26.03 2.77
C ASN A 385 36.36 -26.80 3.90
N ASP A 386 36.81 -26.57 5.14
CA ASP A 386 36.20 -27.16 6.32
C ASP A 386 34.67 -26.95 6.33
N GLY A 387 33.94 -28.05 6.51
CA GLY A 387 32.47 -28.06 6.51
C GLY A 387 31.81 -28.40 5.18
N TYR A 388 32.57 -28.64 4.10
CA TYR A 388 32.06 -29.05 2.79
C TYR A 388 32.73 -30.35 2.30
N GLN A 389 31.99 -31.12 1.51
CA GLN A 389 32.42 -32.40 0.96
C GLN A 389 31.89 -32.63 -0.46
N GLY A 390 32.28 -33.76 -1.05
CA GLY A 390 31.93 -34.13 -2.42
C GLY A 390 32.99 -33.72 -3.43
N SER A 391 32.94 -34.29 -4.64
CA SER A 391 33.95 -34.06 -5.68
C SER A 391 34.03 -32.61 -6.18
N PHE A 392 33.00 -31.81 -5.91
CA PHE A 392 32.93 -30.40 -6.26
C PHE A 392 32.66 -29.50 -5.04
N CYS A 393 32.79 -30.00 -3.81
CA CYS A 393 32.54 -29.23 -2.58
C CYS A 393 31.17 -28.53 -2.51
N ASP A 394 30.18 -29.07 -3.20
CA ASP A 394 28.81 -28.55 -3.30
C ASP A 394 27.89 -29.09 -2.20
N CYS A 395 28.40 -29.97 -1.35
CA CYS A 395 27.64 -30.62 -0.28
C CYS A 395 28.14 -30.16 1.09
N PRO A 396 27.36 -29.38 1.86
CA PRO A 396 27.72 -29.09 3.25
C PRO A 396 27.65 -30.36 4.10
N ILE A 397 28.61 -30.50 5.02
CA ILE A 397 28.67 -31.58 6.00
C ILE A 397 27.66 -31.33 7.14
N SER A 398 27.42 -30.07 7.46
CA SER A 398 26.49 -29.68 8.51
C SER A 398 25.03 -29.87 8.08
N ASN A 399 24.23 -30.44 8.97
CA ASN A 399 22.79 -30.58 8.81
C ASN A 399 22.01 -29.35 9.35
N ILE A 400 22.70 -28.27 9.74
CA ILE A 400 22.10 -27.11 10.40
C ILE A 400 20.95 -26.49 9.59
N THR A 401 21.06 -26.48 8.26
CA THR A 401 20.03 -25.92 7.35
C THR A 401 18.78 -26.80 7.25
N CYS A 402 18.83 -28.04 7.72
CA CYS A 402 17.71 -28.96 7.80
C CYS A 402 17.06 -29.01 9.18
N VAL A 403 17.63 -28.33 10.19
CA VAL A 403 17.11 -28.35 11.56
C VAL A 403 15.80 -27.57 11.62
N THR A 404 14.75 -28.23 12.09
CA THR A 404 13.41 -27.65 12.25
C THR A 404 13.11 -27.29 13.69
N ASN A 405 13.76 -27.94 14.64
CA ASN A 405 13.70 -27.58 16.05
C ASN A 405 15.08 -27.62 16.68
N ILE A 406 15.59 -26.45 17.05
CA ILE A 406 16.94 -26.24 17.58
C ILE A 406 17.10 -26.90 18.98
N ALA A 407 16.02 -26.96 19.77
CA ALA A 407 16.06 -27.53 21.12
C ALA A 407 16.11 -29.06 21.11
N THR A 408 15.48 -29.70 20.12
CA THR A 408 15.41 -31.17 20.01
C THR A 408 16.38 -31.74 18.97
N GLY A 409 17.00 -30.90 18.14
CA GLY A 409 17.85 -31.33 17.03
C GLY A 409 17.09 -32.01 15.89
N GLU A 410 15.76 -31.84 15.84
CA GLU A 410 14.91 -32.46 14.84
C GLU A 410 15.22 -31.93 13.44
N LEU A 411 15.34 -32.84 12.46
CA LEU A 411 15.63 -32.52 11.07
C LEU A 411 14.38 -32.74 10.21
N CYS A 412 14.14 -31.84 9.26
CA CYS A 412 13.11 -31.99 8.22
C CYS A 412 11.70 -32.28 8.79
N ASN A 413 11.35 -31.69 9.94
CA ASN A 413 10.09 -31.88 10.67
C ASN A 413 9.79 -33.37 10.95
N GLY A 414 10.83 -34.20 11.07
CA GLY A 414 10.72 -35.65 11.27
C GLY A 414 10.14 -36.41 10.08
N ARG A 415 10.01 -35.76 8.91
CA ARG A 415 9.28 -36.26 7.72
C ARG A 415 10.20 -36.48 6.52
N GLY A 416 11.51 -36.44 6.71
CA GLY A 416 12.49 -36.61 5.64
C GLY A 416 13.91 -36.77 6.14
N GLU A 417 14.83 -37.00 5.22
CA GLU A 417 16.27 -37.10 5.48
C GLU A 417 17.00 -35.86 4.95
N CYS A 418 17.98 -35.35 5.71
CA CYS A 418 18.83 -34.25 5.25
C CYS A 418 19.98 -34.79 4.39
N HIS A 419 20.05 -34.35 3.13
CA HIS A 419 21.14 -34.66 2.20
C HIS A 419 21.71 -33.35 1.67
N CYS A 420 23.01 -33.11 1.91
CA CYS A 420 23.71 -31.89 1.49
C CYS A 420 22.98 -30.60 1.91
N GLY A 421 22.48 -30.55 3.15
CA GLY A 421 21.78 -29.37 3.68
C GLY A 421 20.37 -29.14 3.13
N ARG A 422 19.78 -30.12 2.43
CA ARG A 422 18.40 -30.06 1.93
C ARG A 422 17.60 -31.28 2.38
N CYS A 423 16.34 -31.07 2.74
CA CYS A 423 15.46 -32.14 3.14
C CYS A 423 14.89 -32.89 1.94
N LYS A 424 15.04 -34.21 1.95
CA LYS A 424 14.35 -35.14 1.03
C LYS A 424 13.18 -35.75 1.79
N CYS A 425 11.97 -35.27 1.50
CA CYS A 425 10.76 -35.72 2.20
C CYS A 425 10.43 -37.17 1.86
N SER A 426 10.16 -37.98 2.88
CA SER A 426 9.90 -39.42 2.74
C SER A 426 8.44 -39.73 2.35
N LEU A 427 7.52 -38.78 2.57
CA LEU A 427 6.10 -38.92 2.27
C LEU A 427 5.72 -38.17 0.98
N PRO A 428 4.89 -38.75 0.09
CA PRO A 428 4.51 -38.13 -1.19
C PRO A 428 3.73 -36.80 -1.05
N THR A 429 3.02 -36.64 0.07
CA THR A 429 2.18 -35.48 0.37
C THR A 429 2.88 -34.43 1.23
N SER A 430 4.12 -34.71 1.66
CA SER A 430 4.94 -33.76 2.41
C SER A 430 5.77 -32.92 1.44
N ILE A 431 5.51 -31.62 1.43
CA ILE A 431 6.17 -30.65 0.54
C ILE A 431 6.76 -29.48 1.34
N GLY A 432 7.65 -28.72 0.70
CA GLY A 432 8.37 -27.60 1.31
C GLY A 432 9.81 -27.93 1.64
N GLN A 433 10.63 -26.90 1.80
CA GLN A 433 12.09 -26.99 1.97
C GLN A 433 12.52 -27.82 3.20
N LEU A 434 11.67 -27.91 4.22
CA LEU A 434 11.90 -28.65 5.45
C LEU A 434 10.81 -29.71 5.69
N CYS A 435 10.04 -30.10 4.67
CA CYS A 435 8.91 -31.03 4.77
C CYS A 435 7.79 -30.57 5.71
N GLN A 436 7.61 -29.26 5.85
CA GLN A 436 6.69 -28.65 6.81
C GLN A 436 5.21 -28.78 6.42
N HIS A 437 4.90 -28.82 5.12
CA HIS A 437 3.51 -28.85 4.64
C HIS A 437 3.10 -30.29 4.38
N CYS A 438 2.12 -30.79 5.15
CA CYS A 438 1.54 -32.12 4.97
C CYS A 438 0.02 -32.04 5.13
N ALA A 439 -0.71 -31.99 4.01
CA ALA A 439 -2.16 -31.86 3.99
C ALA A 439 -2.89 -33.04 4.68
N GLN A 440 -2.28 -34.22 4.69
CA GLN A 440 -2.84 -35.41 5.36
C GLN A 440 -2.54 -35.47 6.87
N CYS A 441 -1.57 -34.69 7.35
CA CYS A 441 -1.13 -34.75 8.75
C CYS A 441 -1.99 -33.88 9.69
N ASP A 442 -2.73 -32.88 9.17
CA ASP A 442 -3.52 -31.91 9.96
C ASP A 442 -5.05 -32.01 9.76
N HIS A 443 -5.53 -33.07 9.09
CA HIS A 443 -6.93 -33.26 8.73
C HIS A 443 -7.89 -33.13 9.93
N GLN A 444 -7.49 -33.66 11.09
CA GLN A 444 -8.33 -33.69 12.29
C GLN A 444 -8.50 -32.30 12.93
N LYS A 445 -7.45 -31.45 12.91
CA LYS A 445 -7.51 -30.08 13.42
C LYS A 445 -8.33 -29.16 12.52
N HIS A 446 -8.21 -29.32 11.20
CA HIS A 446 -8.98 -28.53 10.23
C HIS A 446 -10.49 -28.87 10.26
N CYS A 447 -10.84 -30.15 10.39
CA CYS A 447 -12.25 -30.57 10.55
C CYS A 447 -12.86 -30.07 11.88
N GLN A 448 -12.08 -29.99 12.97
CA GLN A 448 -12.57 -29.42 14.23
C GLN A 448 -12.90 -27.93 14.12
N LEU A 449 -12.11 -27.15 13.38
CA LEU A 449 -12.35 -25.72 13.15
C LEU A 449 -13.57 -25.45 12.25
N LEU A 450 -13.83 -26.33 11.27
CA LEU A 450 -14.99 -26.22 10.40
C LEU A 450 -16.30 -26.63 11.09
N ARG A 451 -16.25 -27.58 12.03
CA ARG A 451 -17.42 -27.98 12.86
C ARG A 451 -17.97 -26.83 13.71
N THR A 452 -17.14 -25.85 14.08
CA THR A 452 -17.59 -24.66 14.82
C THR A 452 -18.29 -23.62 13.96
N CYS A 453 -18.07 -23.62 12.63
CA CYS A 453 -18.66 -22.63 11.73
C CYS A 453 -19.99 -23.09 11.11
N VAL A 454 -20.19 -24.40 10.90
CA VAL A 454 -21.42 -24.93 10.29
C VAL A 454 -21.82 -26.25 10.98
N PRO A 455 -22.55 -26.20 12.11
CA PRO A 455 -22.86 -27.38 12.92
C PRO A 455 -23.64 -28.46 12.14
N ASP A 456 -24.56 -28.04 11.27
CA ASP A 456 -25.49 -28.93 10.56
C ASP A 456 -24.87 -29.69 9.37
N TYR A 457 -23.65 -29.32 8.95
CA TYR A 457 -22.96 -29.95 7.81
C TYR A 457 -21.68 -30.71 8.20
N GLY A 458 -21.28 -30.66 9.48
CA GLY A 458 -20.00 -31.19 9.95
C GLY A 458 -19.83 -32.71 9.76
N GLU A 459 -20.90 -33.50 9.79
CA GLU A 459 -20.81 -34.97 9.66
C GLU A 459 -20.67 -35.46 8.22
N LYS A 460 -21.29 -34.79 7.24
CA LYS A 460 -21.22 -35.19 5.83
C LYS A 460 -19.93 -34.75 5.15
N PHE A 461 -19.43 -33.55 5.46
CA PHE A 461 -18.26 -32.97 4.80
C PHE A 461 -16.95 -33.68 5.18
N CYS A 462 -16.79 -34.08 6.44
CA CYS A 462 -15.56 -34.74 6.91
C CYS A 462 -15.46 -36.23 6.52
N GLN A 463 -16.51 -36.84 5.94
CA GLN A 463 -16.48 -38.24 5.48
C GLN A 463 -16.25 -38.43 3.97
N THR A 464 -16.39 -37.39 3.14
CA THR A 464 -16.44 -37.57 1.67
C THR A 464 -15.48 -36.67 0.89
N TYR A 465 -14.19 -36.74 1.22
CA TYR A 465 -13.15 -36.20 0.34
C TYR A 465 -12.17 -37.26 -0.14
N PHE A 466 -12.69 -38.35 -0.70
CA PHE A 466 -12.02 -39.20 -1.71
C PHE A 466 -13.07 -40.07 -2.41
N ASP A 467 -13.73 -39.52 -3.44
CA ASP A 467 -14.26 -40.29 -4.58
C ASP A 467 -14.65 -39.33 -5.71
N ILE A 468 -13.78 -39.25 -6.72
CA ILE A 468 -13.84 -38.26 -7.81
C ILE A 468 -15.07 -38.46 -8.72
N GLU A 469 -15.70 -39.64 -8.72
CA GLU A 469 -16.84 -39.95 -9.60
C GLU A 469 -18.21 -39.48 -9.08
N LYS A 470 -18.38 -39.22 -7.78
CA LYS A 470 -19.69 -38.79 -7.21
C LYS A 470 -19.91 -37.27 -7.18
N ASN A 471 -18.95 -36.49 -7.67
CA ASN A 471 -18.95 -35.03 -7.54
C ASN A 471 -19.95 -34.32 -8.48
N GLN A 472 -20.38 -34.97 -9.57
CA GLN A 472 -21.34 -34.36 -10.51
C GLN A 472 -22.78 -34.38 -9.98
N THR A 473 -23.17 -35.44 -9.26
CA THR A 473 -24.54 -35.60 -8.76
C THR A 473 -24.84 -34.63 -7.59
N ILE A 474 -23.85 -34.39 -6.72
CA ILE A 474 -23.99 -33.51 -5.56
C ILE A 474 -24.00 -32.03 -5.98
N LYS A 475 -23.19 -31.66 -6.99
CA LYS A 475 -23.23 -30.32 -7.58
C LYS A 475 -24.59 -30.04 -8.24
N GLN A 476 -25.13 -31.02 -8.97
CA GLN A 476 -26.47 -30.91 -9.58
C GLN A 476 -27.61 -30.85 -8.54
N GLU A 477 -27.49 -31.53 -7.39
CA GLU A 477 -28.46 -31.40 -6.30
C GLU A 477 -28.37 -30.06 -5.57
N CYS A 478 -27.18 -29.50 -5.40
CA CYS A 478 -26.99 -28.13 -4.88
C CYS A 478 -27.57 -27.09 -5.84
N ASP A 479 -27.26 -27.18 -7.14
CA ASP A 479 -27.73 -26.22 -8.13
C ASP A 479 -29.25 -26.29 -8.33
N LYS A 480 -29.85 -27.49 -8.24
CA LYS A 480 -31.32 -27.65 -8.25
C LYS A 480 -32.01 -27.08 -7.01
N LYS A 481 -31.41 -27.20 -5.82
CA LYS A 481 -32.03 -26.68 -4.58
C LYS A 481 -31.82 -25.19 -4.37
N ILE A 482 -30.76 -24.62 -4.94
CA ILE A 482 -30.57 -23.16 -5.01
C ILE A 482 -31.60 -22.52 -5.96
N CYS A 483 -32.03 -23.23 -7.02
CA CYS A 483 -33.07 -22.72 -7.92
C CYS A 483 -34.51 -22.84 -7.38
N THR A 484 -34.82 -23.83 -6.53
CA THR A 484 -36.19 -23.99 -5.99
C THR A 484 -36.49 -23.10 -4.79
N SER A 485 -35.49 -22.52 -4.11
CA SER A 485 -35.72 -21.51 -3.06
C SER A 485 -36.08 -20.12 -3.62
N TYR A 486 -35.65 -19.81 -4.86
CA TYR A 486 -35.93 -18.53 -5.52
C TYR A 486 -37.23 -18.51 -6.35
N GLN A 487 -37.84 -19.67 -6.64
CA GLN A 487 -39.15 -19.70 -7.32
C GLN A 487 -40.35 -19.61 -6.35
N TRP A 488 -40.16 -19.93 -5.06
CA TRP A 488 -41.23 -19.84 -4.07
C TRP A 488 -41.54 -18.40 -3.64
N SER A 489 -40.56 -17.48 -3.73
CA SER A 489 -40.76 -16.06 -3.40
C SER A 489 -41.48 -15.27 -4.49
N TYR A 490 -41.36 -15.67 -5.76
CA TYR A 490 -41.96 -14.95 -6.89
C TYR A 490 -43.43 -15.32 -7.14
N GLN A 491 -43.82 -16.59 -6.91
CA GLN A 491 -45.21 -17.03 -7.08
C GLN A 491 -46.12 -16.59 -5.92
N HIS A 492 -45.60 -16.50 -4.68
CA HIS A 492 -46.39 -15.99 -3.55
C HIS A 492 -46.66 -14.49 -3.61
N GLN A 493 -45.78 -13.69 -4.26
CA GLN A 493 -46.00 -12.26 -4.46
C GLN A 493 -47.06 -11.96 -5.53
N GLN A 494 -47.23 -12.80 -6.56
CA GLN A 494 -48.28 -12.58 -7.56
C GLN A 494 -49.67 -13.03 -7.09
N GLN A 495 -49.75 -14.06 -6.24
CA GLN A 495 -51.04 -14.54 -5.72
C GLN A 495 -51.63 -13.60 -4.66
N GLN A 496 -50.79 -12.93 -3.86
CA GLN A 496 -51.24 -11.88 -2.93
C GLN A 496 -51.69 -10.59 -3.64
N GLN A 497 -51.16 -10.26 -4.82
CA GLN A 497 -51.58 -9.09 -5.60
C GLN A 497 -52.89 -9.31 -6.39
N GLN A 498 -53.30 -10.57 -6.59
CA GLN A 498 -54.54 -10.90 -7.31
C GLN A 498 -55.74 -11.03 -6.36
N ASP A 499 -55.52 -11.52 -5.13
CA ASP A 499 -56.58 -11.62 -4.11
C ASP A 499 -56.94 -10.26 -3.47
N GLU A 500 -56.11 -9.21 -3.66
CA GLU A 500 -56.42 -7.82 -3.25
C GLU A 500 -57.15 -6.99 -4.32
N GLN A 501 -57.35 -7.52 -5.54
CA GLN A 501 -58.13 -6.86 -6.59
C GLN A 501 -59.55 -7.40 -6.77
N ASP A 502 -59.89 -8.54 -6.15
CA ASP A 502 -61.21 -9.20 -6.25
C ASP A 502 -61.97 -9.28 -4.90
N ASN A 503 -61.69 -8.40 -3.92
CA ASN A 503 -62.49 -8.25 -2.70
C ASN A 503 -62.81 -6.80 -2.33
#